data_AF-A0A820RB39-F1
#
_entry.id   AF-A0A820RB39-F1
#
_cell.length_a   1.000
_cell.length_b   1.000
_cell.length_c   1.000
_cell.angle_alpha   90.00
_cell.angle_beta   90.00
_cell.angle_gamma   90.00
#
_symmetry.space_group_name_H-M   'P 1'
#
loop_
_entity.id
_entity.type
_entity.pdbx_description
1 polymer ?
#
loop_
_entity_poly.entity_id
_entity_poly.type
_entity_poly.pdbx_seq_one_letter_code
_entity_poly.pdbx_strand_id
1 'polypeptide(L)'
;MVVGATETVICASVIDRHSQYAKYHSYPPKAIVIYRDGIANSEFVNVFEQELVGIQEACVELLSIYQPCLTYSVVNKRHHTRFFSTDSKSNVTAGTVVDSHEVTNPITYDFLLNSHHAEKETSRPAHYHVFRDDNKLKPDQVQMLSYALCYASARCTCSISIPAPVKYADLLAFRANLCIHRNGQIHTESDVAEQATLVAQTVNVKEEIMSKRIVLSSKLAPDSTFFL
;
A
#
# COMPACT_ATOMS: atom_id res chain seq x y z
N MET A 1 -17.32 13.70 -15.78
CA MET A 1 -16.66 14.92 -15.27
C MET A 1 -16.05 14.62 -13.88
N VAL A 2 -15.02 13.75 -13.81
CA VAL A 2 -14.11 13.53 -12.64
C VAL A 2 -12.77 12.92 -13.11
N VAL A 3 -12.43 12.97 -14.41
CA VAL A 3 -11.35 12.12 -14.97
C VAL A 3 -9.94 12.68 -14.67
N GLY A 4 -9.76 14.01 -14.58
CA GLY A 4 -8.42 14.60 -14.39
C GLY A 4 -7.95 14.76 -12.93
N ALA A 5 -8.82 14.57 -11.94
CA ALA A 5 -8.45 14.82 -10.54
C ALA A 5 -7.60 13.68 -9.95
N THR A 6 -7.92 12.44 -10.32
CA THR A 6 -7.23 11.23 -9.84
C THR A 6 -5.82 11.13 -10.43
N GLU A 7 -5.69 11.35 -11.74
CA GLU A 7 -4.42 11.37 -12.47
C GLU A 7 -3.44 12.38 -11.84
N THR A 8 -3.89 13.62 -11.62
CA THR A 8 -3.07 14.70 -11.04
C THR A 8 -2.59 14.36 -9.63
N VAL A 9 -3.46 13.80 -8.78
CA VAL A 9 -3.11 13.47 -7.39
C VAL A 9 -2.08 12.34 -7.33
N ILE A 10 -2.22 11.34 -8.19
CA ILE A 10 -1.28 10.21 -8.26
C ILE A 10 0.06 10.67 -8.81
N CYS A 11 0.05 11.49 -9.86
CA CYS A 11 1.25 12.07 -10.41
C CYS A 11 2.06 12.82 -9.33
N ALA A 12 1.42 13.75 -8.62
CA ALA A 12 2.06 14.50 -7.53
C ALA A 12 2.55 13.57 -6.39
N SER A 13 1.79 12.53 -6.05
CA SER A 13 2.17 11.57 -5.02
C SER A 13 3.42 10.78 -5.42
N VAL A 14 3.50 10.33 -6.68
CA VAL A 14 4.66 9.61 -7.21
C VAL A 14 5.90 10.51 -7.18
N ILE A 15 5.78 11.77 -7.58
CA ILE A 15 6.87 12.74 -7.57
C ILE A 15 7.37 13.02 -6.14
N ASP A 16 6.47 13.24 -5.18
CA ASP A 16 6.84 13.44 -3.77
C ASP A 16 7.59 12.22 -3.21
N ARG A 17 7.13 11.01 -3.52
CA ARG A 17 7.78 9.78 -3.06
C ARG A 17 9.16 9.59 -3.67
N HIS A 18 9.34 9.89 -4.95
CA HIS A 18 10.67 9.90 -5.59
C HIS A 18 11.59 10.95 -4.96
N SER A 19 11.06 12.14 -4.64
CA SER A 19 11.80 13.19 -3.96
C SER A 19 12.27 12.73 -2.56
N GLN A 20 11.44 11.97 -1.84
CA GLN A 20 11.83 11.38 -0.56
C GLN A 20 12.87 10.27 -0.72
N TYR A 21 12.77 9.44 -1.78
CA TYR A 21 13.77 8.42 -2.09
C TYR A 21 15.14 9.03 -2.41
N ALA A 22 15.14 10.11 -3.19
CA ALA A 22 16.34 10.84 -3.62
C ALA A 22 17.14 11.45 -2.44
N LYS A 23 16.51 11.67 -1.28
CA LYS A 23 17.22 12.09 -0.06
C LYS A 23 18.19 11.05 0.47
N TYR A 24 17.93 9.78 0.17
CA TYR A 24 18.71 8.64 0.69
C TYR A 24 19.48 7.89 -0.41
N HIS A 25 19.14 8.12 -1.68
CA HIS A 25 19.73 7.42 -2.82
C HIS A 25 20.05 8.41 -3.93
N SER A 26 21.19 8.23 -4.61
CA SER A 26 21.64 9.13 -5.67
C SER A 26 21.11 8.78 -7.06
N TYR A 27 20.27 7.74 -7.18
CA TYR A 27 19.69 7.27 -8.43
C TYR A 27 18.18 7.04 -8.26
N PRO A 28 17.37 7.19 -9.33
CA PRO A 28 15.95 6.86 -9.27
C PRO A 28 15.75 5.33 -9.17
N PRO A 29 14.67 4.86 -8.52
CA PRO A 29 14.44 3.43 -8.34
C PRO A 29 14.18 2.74 -9.70
N LYS A 30 14.70 1.53 -9.92
CA LYS A 30 14.49 0.84 -11.21
C LYS A 30 13.14 0.15 -11.30
N ALA A 31 12.55 -0.17 -10.15
CA ALA A 31 11.27 -0.86 -10.05
C ALA A 31 10.36 -0.16 -9.05
N ILE A 32 9.09 -0.03 -9.43
CA ILE A 32 8.01 0.52 -8.62
C ILE A 32 6.96 -0.58 -8.42
N VAL A 33 6.64 -0.88 -7.17
CA VAL A 33 5.55 -1.79 -6.81
C VAL A 33 4.46 -0.99 -6.11
N ILE A 34 3.23 -1.03 -6.64
CA ILE A 34 2.07 -0.30 -6.11
C ILE A 34 1.05 -1.30 -5.57
N TYR A 35 0.64 -1.10 -4.31
CA TYR A 35 -0.52 -1.77 -3.73
C TYR A 35 -1.69 -0.80 -3.55
N ARG A 36 -2.78 -1.03 -4.28
CA ARG A 36 -3.95 -0.15 -4.32
C ARG A 36 -5.15 -0.75 -3.59
N ASP A 37 -5.72 -0.06 -2.60
CA ASP A 37 -6.93 -0.50 -1.87
C ASP A 37 -8.13 0.44 -2.04
N GLY A 38 -9.35 -0.07 -1.92
CA GLY A 38 -10.56 0.75 -1.92
C GLY A 38 -11.13 1.03 -3.32
N ILE A 39 -10.88 0.14 -4.27
CA ILE A 39 -11.55 0.14 -5.58
C ILE A 39 -12.60 -0.96 -5.58
N ALA A 40 -13.77 -0.69 -6.18
CA ALA A 40 -14.78 -1.72 -6.42
C ALA A 40 -14.39 -2.57 -7.64
N ASN A 41 -14.75 -3.87 -7.64
CA ASN A 41 -14.38 -4.80 -8.72
C ASN A 41 -14.78 -4.31 -10.12
N SER A 42 -15.91 -3.60 -10.25
CA SER A 42 -16.39 -3.04 -11.52
C SER A 42 -15.54 -1.88 -12.06
N GLU A 43 -14.77 -1.22 -11.19
CA GLU A 43 -13.98 -0.02 -11.53
C GLU A 43 -12.50 -0.33 -11.72
N PHE A 44 -12.07 -1.57 -11.48
CA PHE A 44 -10.66 -1.96 -11.51
C PHE A 44 -9.93 -1.52 -12.77
N VAL A 45 -10.49 -1.81 -13.95
CA VAL A 45 -9.85 -1.49 -15.24
C VAL A 45 -9.78 0.01 -15.46
N ASN A 46 -10.90 0.72 -15.26
CA ASN A 46 -10.97 2.16 -15.49
C ASN A 46 -10.04 2.94 -14.55
N VAL A 47 -10.00 2.55 -13.27
CA VAL A 47 -9.08 3.17 -12.32
C VAL A 47 -7.65 2.85 -12.70
N PHE A 48 -7.30 1.58 -12.94
CA PHE A 48 -5.96 1.19 -13.35
C PHE A 48 -5.45 1.98 -14.56
N GLU A 49 -6.25 2.13 -15.61
CA GLU A 49 -5.87 2.87 -16.82
C GLU A 49 -5.60 4.36 -16.53
N GLN A 50 -6.44 5.02 -15.73
CA GLN A 50 -6.23 6.41 -15.32
C GLN A 50 -4.99 6.57 -14.43
N GLU A 51 -4.85 5.72 -13.41
CA GLU A 51 -3.71 5.79 -12.49
C GLU A 51 -2.40 5.53 -13.23
N LEU A 52 -2.41 4.63 -14.22
CA LEU A 52 -1.24 4.31 -15.03
C LEU A 52 -0.75 5.52 -15.83
N VAL A 53 -1.66 6.30 -16.43
CA VAL A 53 -1.30 7.54 -17.14
C VAL A 53 -0.61 8.51 -16.18
N GLY A 54 -1.21 8.76 -15.00
CA GLY A 54 -0.61 9.66 -13.99
C GLY A 54 0.75 9.18 -13.48
N ILE A 55 0.97 7.87 -13.34
CA ILE A 55 2.28 7.30 -12.96
C ILE A 55 3.31 7.53 -14.08
N GLN A 56 2.92 7.33 -15.34
CA GLN A 56 3.80 7.51 -16.49
C GLN A 56 4.18 8.99 -16.66
N GLU A 57 3.22 9.90 -16.54
CA GLU A 57 3.45 11.34 -16.58
C GLU A 57 4.42 11.78 -15.48
N ALA A 58 4.24 11.30 -14.24
CA ALA A 58 5.17 11.57 -13.14
C ALA A 58 6.59 11.08 -13.44
N CYS A 59 6.74 9.90 -14.03
CA CYS A 59 8.06 9.37 -14.38
C CYS A 59 8.76 10.25 -15.43
N VAL A 60 8.01 10.71 -16.45
CA VAL A 60 8.52 11.60 -17.50
C VAL A 60 8.87 12.98 -16.94
N GLU A 61 8.07 13.51 -16.01
CA GLU A 61 8.32 14.79 -15.33
C GLU A 61 9.61 14.74 -14.48
N LEU A 62 9.85 13.63 -13.79
CA LEU A 62 11.06 13.43 -13.01
C LEU A 62 12.31 13.37 -13.89
N LEU A 63 12.25 12.63 -15.00
CA LEU A 63 13.34 12.52 -15.97
C LEU A 63 12.78 11.98 -17.30
N SER A 64 13.01 12.68 -18.41
CA SER A 64 12.33 12.35 -19.69
C SER A 64 12.61 10.94 -20.23
N ILE A 65 13.72 10.30 -19.83
CA ILE A 65 14.10 8.94 -20.24
C ILE A 65 13.77 7.87 -19.19
N TYR A 66 13.17 8.25 -18.05
CA TYR A 66 12.95 7.34 -16.93
C TYR A 66 11.71 6.48 -17.14
N GLN A 67 11.94 5.18 -17.26
CA GLN A 67 10.90 4.16 -17.43
C GLN A 67 11.17 3.00 -16.47
N PRO A 68 10.72 3.11 -15.21
CA PRO A 68 10.89 2.04 -14.23
C PRO A 68 9.96 0.86 -14.56
N CYS A 69 10.36 -0.34 -14.14
CA CYS A 69 9.50 -1.51 -14.19
C CYS A 69 8.36 -1.37 -13.16
N LEU A 70 7.11 -1.40 -13.61
CA LEU A 70 5.94 -1.24 -12.77
C LEU A 70 5.25 -2.58 -12.47
N THR A 71 5.00 -2.85 -11.18
CA THR A 71 4.06 -3.89 -10.75
C THR A 71 2.89 -3.22 -10.03
N TYR A 72 1.68 -3.45 -10.51
CA TYR A 72 0.46 -2.86 -9.96
C TYR A 72 -0.49 -3.95 -9.49
N SER A 73 -0.79 -3.93 -8.19
CA SER A 73 -1.69 -4.90 -7.55
C SER A 73 -2.80 -4.20 -6.78
N VAL A 74 -4.04 -4.61 -7.01
CA VAL A 74 -5.19 -4.18 -6.21
C VAL A 74 -5.36 -5.14 -5.04
N VAL A 75 -5.50 -4.59 -3.84
CA VAL A 75 -5.76 -5.33 -2.60
C VAL A 75 -7.19 -5.06 -2.17
N ASN A 76 -7.97 -6.10 -1.96
CA ASN A 76 -9.33 -5.99 -1.45
C ASN A 76 -9.49 -6.87 -0.21
N LYS A 77 -9.76 -6.24 0.94
CA LYS A 77 -10.06 -6.93 2.21
C LYS A 77 -11.57 -7.12 2.44
N ARG A 78 -12.42 -6.37 1.72
CA ARG A 78 -13.86 -6.28 1.98
C ARG A 78 -14.65 -7.18 1.02
N HIS A 79 -14.43 -8.50 1.12
CA HIS A 79 -15.16 -9.51 0.34
C HIS A 79 -15.75 -10.63 1.23
N HIS A 80 -16.51 -11.53 0.62
CA HIS A 80 -17.29 -12.56 1.32
C HIS A 80 -16.56 -13.91 1.49
N THR A 81 -15.41 -14.12 0.84
CA THR A 81 -14.64 -15.37 0.91
C THR A 81 -14.04 -15.61 2.29
N ARG A 82 -14.22 -16.81 2.85
CA ARG A 82 -13.63 -17.26 4.12
C ARG A 82 -13.05 -18.65 3.94
N PHE A 83 -11.93 -18.92 4.60
CA PHE A 83 -11.30 -20.25 4.60
C PHE A 83 -11.31 -20.82 6.02
N PHE A 84 -11.49 -22.13 6.09
CA PHE A 84 -11.49 -22.91 7.33
C PHE A 84 -10.54 -24.09 7.16
N SER A 85 -9.88 -24.49 8.25
CA SER A 85 -9.10 -25.74 8.24
C SER A 85 -10.03 -26.94 8.07
N THR A 86 -9.57 -27.99 7.38
CA THR A 86 -10.33 -29.23 7.20
C THR A 86 -10.45 -30.01 8.50
N ASP A 87 -9.40 -29.96 9.34
CA ASP A 87 -9.25 -30.81 10.52
C ASP A 87 -9.95 -30.20 11.75
N SER A 88 -10.17 -28.89 11.70
CA SER A 88 -10.85 -28.14 12.75
C SER A 88 -11.63 -27.01 12.11
N LYS A 89 -12.86 -26.74 12.55
CA LYS A 89 -13.67 -25.56 12.13
C LYS A 89 -13.08 -24.21 12.59
N SER A 90 -11.76 -24.14 12.71
CA SER A 90 -10.97 -22.98 13.08
C SER A 90 -10.45 -22.25 11.84
N ASN A 91 -9.86 -21.08 12.07
CA ASN A 91 -9.20 -20.30 11.03
C ASN A 91 -8.00 -21.02 10.45
N VAL A 92 -7.74 -20.77 9.17
CA VAL A 92 -6.49 -21.19 8.53
C VAL A 92 -5.29 -20.49 9.16
N THR A 93 -4.12 -21.12 9.08
CA THR A 93 -2.88 -20.56 9.61
C THR A 93 -2.50 -19.27 8.88
N ALA A 94 -1.81 -18.37 9.57
CA ALA A 94 -1.24 -17.19 8.93
C ALA A 94 -0.20 -17.63 7.89
N GLY A 95 -0.18 -16.96 6.74
CA GLY A 95 0.64 -17.33 5.58
C GLY A 95 -0.06 -18.27 4.59
N THR A 96 -1.31 -18.69 4.85
CA THR A 96 -2.06 -19.51 3.88
C THR A 96 -2.36 -18.70 2.62
N VAL A 97 -1.93 -19.22 1.48
CA VAL A 97 -2.20 -18.68 0.15
C VAL A 97 -3.14 -19.61 -0.60
N VAL A 98 -4.11 -19.03 -1.31
CA VAL A 98 -5.02 -19.75 -2.20
C VAL A 98 -5.03 -19.05 -3.55
N ASP A 99 -4.45 -19.71 -4.55
CA ASP A 99 -4.35 -19.26 -5.95
C ASP A 99 -5.00 -20.24 -6.95
N SER A 100 -5.71 -21.26 -6.45
CA SER A 100 -6.43 -22.24 -7.28
C SER A 100 -7.57 -21.59 -8.08
N HIS A 101 -7.63 -21.93 -9.37
CA HIS A 101 -8.66 -21.47 -10.32
C HIS A 101 -10.11 -21.83 -9.93
N GLU A 102 -10.32 -22.68 -8.91
CA GLU A 102 -11.65 -22.95 -8.35
C GLU A 102 -12.22 -21.74 -7.57
N VAL A 103 -11.33 -20.91 -7.01
CA VAL A 103 -11.68 -19.77 -6.15
C VAL A 103 -11.24 -18.44 -6.77
N THR A 104 -10.15 -18.45 -7.52
CA THR A 104 -9.57 -17.27 -8.19
C THR A 104 -10.07 -17.13 -9.63
N ASN A 105 -9.72 -16.02 -10.27
CA ASN A 105 -10.11 -15.75 -11.64
C ASN A 105 -9.37 -16.70 -12.62
N PRO A 106 -10.07 -17.30 -13.60
CA PRO A 106 -9.43 -18.19 -14.57
C PRO A 106 -8.56 -17.48 -15.61
N ILE A 107 -8.71 -16.16 -15.78
CA ILE A 107 -8.05 -15.38 -16.86
C ILE A 107 -6.95 -14.48 -16.31
N THR A 108 -7.24 -13.72 -15.25
CA THR A 108 -6.29 -12.78 -14.64
C THR A 108 -5.59 -13.43 -13.46
N TYR A 109 -4.35 -13.03 -13.18
CA TYR A 109 -3.66 -13.53 -12.00
C TYR A 109 -4.13 -12.83 -10.73
N ASP A 110 -4.76 -13.59 -9.85
CA ASP A 110 -5.19 -13.17 -8.52
C ASP A 110 -4.99 -14.30 -7.49
N PHE A 111 -4.86 -13.91 -6.22
CA PHE A 111 -4.67 -14.85 -5.12
C PHE A 111 -5.27 -14.29 -3.82
N LEU A 112 -5.65 -15.19 -2.93
CA LEU A 112 -6.04 -14.82 -1.57
C LEU A 112 -4.94 -15.19 -0.59
N LEU A 113 -4.58 -14.24 0.28
CA LEU A 113 -3.57 -14.44 1.32
C LEU A 113 -4.18 -14.15 2.69
N ASN A 114 -4.17 -15.17 3.57
CA ASN A 114 -4.45 -14.98 4.98
C ASN A 114 -3.16 -14.61 5.73
N SER A 115 -2.82 -13.33 5.81
CA SER A 115 -1.55 -12.91 6.39
C SER A 115 -1.51 -12.83 7.92
N HIS A 116 -2.65 -12.84 8.61
CA HIS A 116 -2.74 -12.60 10.04
C HIS A 116 -3.45 -13.75 10.77
N HIS A 117 -3.13 -13.89 12.06
CA HIS A 117 -3.88 -14.76 12.95
C HIS A 117 -5.10 -14.01 13.51
N ALA A 118 -6.30 -14.56 13.29
CA ALA A 118 -7.52 -14.05 13.90
C ALA A 118 -7.87 -14.90 15.12
N GLU A 119 -7.77 -14.30 16.31
CA GLU A 119 -7.92 -15.00 17.59
C GLU A 119 -9.39 -15.28 17.96
N LYS A 120 -10.30 -14.35 17.63
CA LYS A 120 -11.72 -14.42 18.06
C LYS A 120 -12.74 -14.49 16.93
N GLU A 121 -12.37 -14.01 15.73
CA GLU A 121 -13.29 -13.93 14.59
C GLU A 121 -12.80 -14.84 13.46
N THR A 122 -13.68 -15.15 12.50
CA THR A 122 -13.26 -15.81 11.27
C THR A 122 -12.30 -14.90 10.50
N SER A 123 -11.10 -15.40 10.22
CA SER A 123 -10.07 -14.67 9.48
C SER A 123 -10.59 -14.29 8.10
N ARG A 124 -10.44 -13.01 7.75
CA ARG A 124 -10.71 -12.51 6.40
C ARG A 124 -9.39 -12.46 5.64
N PRO A 125 -9.14 -13.39 4.70
CA PRO A 125 -7.98 -13.27 3.82
C PRO A 125 -8.10 -11.97 3.01
N ALA A 126 -6.98 -11.42 2.56
CA ALA A 126 -6.99 -10.32 1.60
C ALA A 126 -6.88 -10.90 0.18
N HIS A 127 -7.68 -10.36 -0.74
CA HIS A 127 -7.69 -10.74 -2.16
C HIS A 127 -6.82 -9.78 -2.94
N TYR A 128 -5.81 -10.30 -3.63
CA TYR A 128 -4.86 -9.55 -4.44
C TYR A 128 -5.13 -9.83 -5.91
N HIS A 129 -5.29 -8.78 -6.70
CA HIS A 129 -5.42 -8.85 -8.15
C HIS A 129 -4.22 -8.16 -8.79
N VAL A 130 -3.42 -8.88 -9.57
CA VAL A 130 -2.24 -8.33 -10.25
C VAL A 130 -2.66 -7.89 -11.65
N PHE A 131 -2.68 -6.58 -11.90
CA PHE A 131 -3.10 -6.02 -13.19
C PHE A 131 -1.95 -5.84 -14.17
N ARG A 132 -0.78 -5.45 -13.65
CA ARG A 132 0.41 -5.23 -14.45
C ARG A 132 1.63 -5.71 -13.70
N ASP A 133 2.53 -6.37 -14.40
CA ASP A 133 3.81 -6.80 -13.86
C ASP A 133 4.91 -6.74 -14.92
N ASP A 134 5.54 -5.57 -15.03
CA ASP A 134 6.69 -5.38 -15.92
C ASP A 134 7.97 -6.00 -15.32
N ASN A 135 7.99 -6.23 -13.99
CA ASN A 135 9.10 -6.86 -13.29
C ASN A 135 9.20 -8.37 -13.53
N LYS A 136 8.16 -8.98 -14.14
CA LYS A 136 8.08 -10.42 -14.44
C LYS A 136 8.33 -11.29 -13.21
N LEU A 137 7.75 -10.87 -12.09
CA LEU A 137 7.78 -11.60 -10.84
C LEU A 137 7.02 -12.91 -10.99
N LYS A 138 7.60 -13.99 -10.47
CA LYS A 138 6.89 -15.26 -10.39
C LYS A 138 5.73 -15.15 -9.38
N PRO A 139 4.65 -15.92 -9.56
CA PRO A 139 3.54 -15.98 -8.60
C PRO A 139 3.99 -16.06 -7.14
N ASP A 140 4.89 -17.01 -6.83
CA ASP A 140 5.48 -17.21 -5.50
C ASP A 140 6.17 -15.95 -4.96
N GLN A 141 6.87 -15.20 -5.82
CA GLN A 141 7.59 -14.00 -5.42
C GLN A 141 6.63 -12.87 -5.04
N VAL A 142 5.54 -12.68 -5.80
CA VAL A 142 4.52 -11.68 -5.50
C VAL A 142 3.78 -12.03 -4.20
N GLN A 143 3.47 -13.32 -4.01
CA GLN A 143 2.83 -13.82 -2.79
C GLN A 143 3.74 -13.62 -1.56
N MET A 144 5.00 -14.02 -1.65
CA MET A 144 5.99 -13.84 -0.59
C MET A 144 6.25 -12.36 -0.27
N LEU A 145 6.36 -11.52 -1.30
CA LEU A 145 6.54 -10.08 -1.14
C LEU A 145 5.37 -9.45 -0.39
N SER A 146 4.15 -9.79 -0.81
CA SER A 146 2.92 -9.29 -0.18
C SER A 146 2.83 -9.74 1.28
N TYR A 147 3.21 -10.98 1.58
CA TYR A 147 3.26 -11.50 2.94
C TYR A 147 4.35 -10.84 3.79
N ALA A 148 5.56 -10.64 3.25
CA ALA A 148 6.65 -9.96 3.95
C ALA A 148 6.29 -8.52 4.32
N LEU A 149 5.60 -7.80 3.42
CA LEU A 149 5.12 -6.44 3.70
C LEU A 149 4.07 -6.39 4.82
N CYS A 150 3.36 -7.49 5.10
CA CYS A 150 2.46 -7.57 6.25
C CYS A 150 3.19 -7.58 7.61
N TYR A 151 4.48 -7.90 7.63
CA TYR A 151 5.32 -7.80 8.83
C TYR A 151 6.02 -6.45 8.98
N ALA A 152 5.98 -5.58 7.97
CA ALA A 152 6.67 -4.29 7.97
C ALA A 152 5.91 -3.17 8.74
N SER A 153 4.89 -3.52 9.52
CA SER A 153 4.14 -2.56 10.34
C SER A 153 4.94 -2.16 11.58
N ALA A 154 5.13 -0.86 11.78
CA ALA A 154 5.81 -0.29 12.96
C ALA A 154 4.88 -0.18 14.18
N ARG A 155 3.58 -0.49 14.02
CA ARG A 155 2.57 -0.37 15.09
C ARG A 155 2.43 -1.63 15.94
N CYS A 156 2.90 -2.77 15.45
CA CYS A 156 2.76 -4.06 16.12
C CYS A 156 3.90 -5.00 15.70
N THR A 157 4.29 -5.89 16.61
CA THR A 157 5.30 -6.94 16.37
C THR A 157 4.71 -8.21 15.74
N CYS A 158 3.49 -8.12 15.22
CA CYS A 158 2.77 -9.21 14.59
C CYS A 158 2.37 -8.84 13.15
N SER A 159 2.11 -9.88 12.35
CA SER A 159 1.65 -9.70 10.97
C SER A 159 0.26 -9.08 10.93
N ILE A 160 0.10 -8.05 10.09
CA ILE A 160 -1.19 -7.41 9.84
C ILE A 160 -1.90 -8.03 8.63
N SER A 161 -3.21 -7.81 8.53
CA SER A 161 -4.08 -8.46 7.53
C SER A 161 -3.89 -8.01 6.06
N ILE A 162 -3.18 -6.90 5.85
CA ILE A 162 -2.93 -6.27 4.54
C ILE A 162 -1.51 -5.69 4.57
N PRO A 163 -0.87 -5.40 3.42
CA PRO A 163 0.50 -4.89 3.41
C PRO A 163 0.63 -3.57 4.18
N ALA A 164 1.76 -3.37 4.86
CA ALA A 164 2.05 -2.14 5.59
C ALA A 164 1.82 -0.84 4.80
N PRO A 165 2.24 -0.69 3.52
CA PRO A 165 2.00 0.55 2.76
C PRO A 165 0.50 0.86 2.64
N VAL A 166 -0.32 -0.14 2.30
CA VAL A 166 -1.78 -0.01 2.24
C VAL A 166 -2.35 0.40 3.59
N LYS A 167 -1.91 -0.25 4.67
CA LYS A 167 -2.40 0.07 6.01
C LYS A 167 -2.06 1.49 6.45
N TYR A 168 -0.91 2.02 6.02
CA TYR A 168 -0.54 3.40 6.31
C TYR A 168 -1.32 4.40 5.46
N ALA A 169 -1.59 4.08 4.19
CA ALA A 169 -2.46 4.89 3.35
C ALA A 169 -3.85 5.04 3.98
N ASP A 170 -4.44 3.94 4.47
CA ASP A 170 -5.71 3.96 5.21
C ASP A 170 -5.68 4.87 6.44
N LEU A 171 -4.61 4.77 7.24
CA LEU A 171 -4.47 5.59 8.44
C LEU A 171 -4.28 7.07 8.10
N LEU A 172 -3.58 7.39 7.02
CA LEU A 172 -3.42 8.76 6.53
C LEU A 172 -4.74 9.32 6.02
N ALA A 173 -5.49 8.56 5.22
CA ALA A 173 -6.81 8.95 4.73
C ALA A 173 -7.79 9.18 5.88
N PHE A 174 -7.79 8.28 6.87
CA PHE A 174 -8.60 8.43 8.08
C PHE A 174 -8.24 9.71 8.85
N ARG A 175 -6.95 10.00 9.03
CA ARG A 175 -6.49 11.24 9.69
C ARG A 175 -6.86 12.49 8.89
N ALA A 176 -6.70 12.46 7.57
CA ALA A 176 -7.06 13.58 6.70
C ALA A 176 -8.57 13.90 6.82
N ASN A 177 -9.43 12.87 6.80
CA ASN A 177 -10.86 13.03 7.00
C ASN A 177 -11.19 13.67 8.36
N LEU A 178 -10.52 13.23 9.43
CA LEU A 178 -10.70 13.85 10.76
C LEU A 178 -10.28 15.33 10.78
N CYS A 179 -9.18 15.70 10.13
CA CYS A 179 -8.74 17.09 10.03
C CYS A 179 -9.75 17.95 9.26
N ILE A 180 -10.29 17.45 8.15
CA ILE A 180 -11.31 18.15 7.36
C ILE A 180 -12.59 18.34 8.18
N HIS A 181 -13.07 17.31 8.86
CA HIS A 181 -14.26 17.40 9.70
C HIS A 181 -14.08 18.34 10.90
N ARG A 182 -12.90 18.36 11.51
CA ARG A 182 -12.58 19.30 12.59
C ARG A 182 -12.53 20.74 12.09
N ASN A 183 -11.94 21.00 10.93
CA ASN A 183 -11.91 22.34 10.34
C ASN A 183 -13.31 22.86 9.98
N GLY A 184 -14.24 21.95 9.61
CA GLY A 184 -15.66 22.30 9.43
C GLY A 184 -16.42 22.60 10.72
N GLN A 185 -15.83 22.36 11.90
CA GLN A 185 -16.41 22.63 13.23
C GLN A 185 -15.72 23.79 13.97
N ILE A 186 -14.58 24.30 13.49
CA ILE A 186 -13.89 25.45 14.10
C ILE A 186 -14.62 26.73 13.70
N HIS A 187 -15.58 27.13 14.53
CA HIS A 187 -16.19 28.44 14.56
C HIS A 187 -15.73 29.23 15.80
N THR A 188 -14.44 29.27 16.13
CA THR A 188 -13.88 30.25 17.09
C THR A 188 -12.37 30.41 16.92
N GLU A 189 -11.90 31.65 16.87
CA GLU A 189 -10.49 32.06 16.64
C GLU A 189 -9.50 31.64 17.74
N SER A 190 -9.97 31.11 18.88
CA SER A 190 -9.14 30.72 20.03
C SER A 190 -8.31 29.45 19.81
N ASP A 191 -8.71 28.57 18.90
CA ASP A 191 -8.18 27.19 18.85
C ASP A 191 -6.97 27.04 17.91
N VAL A 192 -6.63 28.09 17.17
CA VAL A 192 -5.58 28.07 16.14
C VAL A 192 -4.17 28.08 16.75
N ALA A 193 -3.98 28.78 17.88
CA ALA A 193 -2.68 28.91 18.54
C ALA A 193 -2.25 27.63 19.29
N GLU A 194 -3.20 26.92 19.89
CA GLU A 194 -2.94 25.68 20.62
C GLU A 194 -2.58 24.53 19.66
N GLN A 195 -3.17 24.54 18.45
CA GLN A 195 -2.94 23.52 17.42
C GLN A 195 -1.60 23.67 16.68
N ALA A 196 -1.12 24.90 16.45
CA ALA A 196 0.22 25.13 15.89
C ALA A 196 1.33 24.52 16.77
N THR A 197 1.12 24.57 18.09
CA THR A 197 2.05 24.03 19.08
C THR A 197 2.06 22.50 19.10
N LEU A 198 0.90 21.84 18.98
CA LEU A 198 0.78 20.39 18.90
C LEU A 198 1.34 19.80 17.60
N VAL A 199 1.15 20.49 16.46
CA VAL A 199 1.73 20.08 15.18
C VAL A 199 3.26 20.18 15.21
N ALA A 200 3.81 21.27 15.77
CA ALA A 200 5.26 21.45 15.96
C ALA A 200 5.86 20.36 16.88
N GLN A 201 5.15 19.98 17.95
CA GLN A 201 5.58 18.89 18.84
C GLN A 201 5.58 17.52 18.13
N THR A 202 4.63 17.27 17.22
CA THR A 202 4.57 16.01 16.47
C THR A 202 5.68 15.91 15.41
N VAL A 203 6.14 17.04 14.86
CA VAL A 203 7.27 17.11 13.92
C VAL A 203 8.58 16.75 14.63
N ASN A 204 8.80 17.24 15.86
CA ASN A 204 9.99 16.89 16.66
C ASN A 204 10.08 15.38 16.98
N VAL A 205 8.94 14.73 17.25
CA VAL A 205 8.91 13.27 17.49
C VAL A 205 9.28 12.49 16.22
N LYS A 206 8.97 13.01 15.02
CA LYS A 206 9.35 12.40 13.75
C LYS A 206 10.87 12.43 13.52
N GLU A 207 11.53 13.53 13.87
CA GLU A 207 13.00 13.64 13.76
C GLU A 207 13.71 12.71 14.76
N GLU A 208 13.13 12.52 15.95
CA GLU A 208 13.68 11.62 16.97
C GLU A 208 13.48 10.13 16.65
N ILE A 209 12.39 9.76 15.96
CA ILE A 209 12.16 8.38 15.48
C ILE A 209 13.05 8.07 14.26
N MET A 210 13.31 9.06 13.41
CA MET A 210 14.18 8.90 12.23
C MET A 210 15.66 8.71 12.61
N SER A 211 16.10 9.22 13.77
CA SER A 211 17.47 9.05 14.27
C SER A 211 17.75 7.67 14.90
N LYS A 212 16.72 6.85 15.15
CA LYS A 212 16.84 5.52 15.78
C LYS A 212 16.56 4.34 14.82
N ARG A 213 16.67 4.55 13.50
CA ARG A 213 16.31 3.53 12.50
C ARG A 213 17.25 2.33 12.56
N ILE A 214 16.68 1.20 12.98
CA ILE A 214 17.25 -0.14 12.79
C ILE A 214 17.43 -0.37 11.28
N VAL A 215 18.67 -0.58 10.88
CA VAL A 215 19.08 -0.97 9.53
C VAL A 215 18.48 -2.36 9.27
N LEU A 216 17.44 -2.44 8.43
CA LEU A 216 17.07 -3.70 7.81
C LEU A 216 18.21 -4.07 6.85
N SER A 217 19.01 -5.04 7.30
CA SER A 217 20.18 -5.60 6.63
C SER A 217 19.92 -5.88 5.15
N SER A 218 20.87 -5.41 4.34
CA SER A 218 21.03 -5.45 2.89
C SER A 218 21.13 -6.85 2.25
N LYS A 219 20.35 -7.83 2.69
CA LYS A 219 20.51 -9.23 2.25
C LYS A 219 19.32 -9.89 1.55
N LEU A 220 18.24 -9.16 1.22
CA LEU A 220 17.07 -9.80 0.61
C LEU A 220 16.45 -9.13 -0.64
N ALA A 221 17.07 -8.11 -1.22
CA ALA A 221 16.61 -7.57 -2.50
C ALA A 221 17.80 -7.44 -3.46
N PRO A 222 17.72 -7.91 -4.72
CA PRO A 222 18.60 -7.39 -5.74
C PRO A 222 18.33 -5.88 -5.87
N ASP A 223 19.40 -5.12 -6.00
CA ASP A 223 19.44 -3.67 -5.86
C ASP A 223 18.27 -2.94 -6.56
N SER A 224 17.61 -2.02 -5.84
CA SER A 224 16.71 -0.95 -6.33
C SER A 224 15.20 -1.20 -6.54
N THR A 225 14.52 -1.92 -5.64
CA THR A 225 13.03 -1.97 -5.62
C THR A 225 12.44 -0.99 -4.60
N PHE A 226 11.54 -0.12 -5.07
CA PHE A 226 10.81 0.86 -4.26
C PHE A 226 9.33 0.47 -4.13
N PHE A 227 8.78 0.60 -2.92
CA PHE A 227 7.39 0.23 -2.60
C PHE A 227 6.56 1.49 -2.39
N LEU A 228 5.46 1.59 -3.14
CA LEU A 228 4.41 2.59 -3.01
C LEU A 228 3.13 1.95 -2.45
#